data_AF-A0A382UDP5-F1
#
_entry.id   AF-A0A382UDP5-F1
#
_cell.length_a   1.000
_cell.length_b   1.000
_cell.length_c   1.000
_cell.angle_alpha   90.00
_cell.angle_beta   90.00
_cell.angle_gamma   90.00
#
_symmetry.space_group_name_H-M   'P 1'
#
loop_
_entity.id
_entity.type
_entity.pdbx_description
1 polymer ?
#
loop_
_entity_poly.entity_id
_entity_poly.type
_entity_poly.pdbx_seq_one_letter_code
_entity_poly.pdbx_strand_id
1 'polypeptide(L)'
;NLGRVDLPVTGDWSTWNTTEQSAVSLQAGENDVRLEATTADGLANINSLTVSGAGISAGSCVTGDTDTDTDTDSDADTDSDGQCVIRITDVAPGWASMNGGTTGGGTDLNSAITVTTMSELQSAASGGNIVLVEPGTYDGSLKPESNTTIIGTAPGVLIEGYISVSGEDNVIIRNIAVKGDPCSTYDECKDGSDGVYIGHGAKNVWFDHVDVMDGQDGNFDVTRRADFVTASWCKFHYTYDKEHRYSNLIAGGDNETQSRGKLNITYMNSWWGDRVASRQPRGRFGKIHMLNCY
;
A
#
# COMPACT_ATOMS: atom_id res chain seq x y z
N ASN A 1 -17.40 22.70 14.95
CA ASN A 1 -16.28 22.18 15.76
C ASN A 1 -16.86 21.52 17.01
N LEU A 2 -17.05 20.20 16.99
CA LEU A 2 -17.78 19.43 18.00
C LEU A 2 -16.92 19.03 19.21
N GLY A 3 -15.62 19.23 19.09
CA GLY A 3 -14.64 19.03 20.15
C GLY A 3 -13.23 19.09 19.56
N ARG A 4 -12.23 19.31 20.41
CA ARG A 4 -10.82 19.19 20.07
C ARG A 4 -10.19 18.19 21.02
N VAL A 5 -9.39 17.27 20.49
CA VAL A 5 -8.55 16.36 21.26
C VAL A 5 -7.11 16.62 20.88
N ASP A 6 -6.28 16.85 21.88
CA ASP A 6 -4.85 17.04 21.66
C ASP A 6 -4.18 15.68 21.46
N LEU A 7 -3.31 15.58 20.47
CA LEU A 7 -2.49 14.41 20.17
C LEU A 7 -1.05 14.69 20.64
N PRO A 8 -0.68 14.34 21.89
CA PRO A 8 0.65 14.61 22.40
C PRO A 8 1.68 13.73 21.70
N VAL A 9 2.90 14.25 21.61
CA VAL A 9 4.06 13.50 21.11
C VAL A 9 4.37 12.31 22.01
N THR A 10 4.71 11.18 21.39
CA THR A 10 4.86 9.86 22.03
C THR A 10 6.27 9.56 22.56
N GLY A 11 7.18 10.53 22.53
CA GLY A 11 8.57 10.37 22.96
C GLY A 11 9.55 10.44 21.78
N ASP A 12 10.61 9.64 21.84
CA ASP A 12 11.70 9.67 20.86
C ASP A 12 11.32 9.01 19.52
N TRP A 13 11.98 9.46 18.44
CA TRP A 13 11.78 9.03 17.05
C TRP A 13 11.94 7.52 16.80
N SER A 14 12.60 6.79 17.71
CA SER A 14 12.84 5.35 17.60
C SER A 14 11.89 4.51 18.47
N THR A 15 10.88 5.12 19.10
CA THR A 15 10.02 4.42 20.06
C THR A 15 8.56 4.56 19.67
N TRP A 16 7.94 3.42 19.36
CA TRP A 16 6.52 3.31 19.08
C TRP A 16 5.72 3.22 20.38
N ASN A 17 4.93 4.25 20.67
CA ASN A 17 3.95 4.20 21.75
C ASN A 17 2.57 4.50 21.20
N THR A 18 1.61 3.63 21.52
CA THR A 18 0.19 3.93 21.32
C THR A 18 -0.25 4.89 22.41
N THR A 19 -0.72 6.07 22.01
CA THR A 19 -1.40 6.96 22.97
C THR A 19 -2.89 6.73 22.83
N GLU A 20 -3.51 6.12 23.85
CA GLU A 20 -4.97 6.17 23.96
C GLU A 20 -5.37 7.63 24.26
N GLN A 21 -6.04 8.27 23.31
CA GLN A 21 -6.49 9.66 23.44
C GLN A 21 -8.00 9.77 23.63
N SER A 22 -8.37 10.91 24.21
CA SER A 22 -9.67 11.22 24.80
C SER A 22 -10.87 11.02 23.86
N ALA A 23 -12.02 10.67 24.44
CA ALA A 23 -13.27 10.53 23.70
C ALA A 23 -13.72 11.87 23.09
N VAL A 24 -13.95 11.89 21.77
CA VAL A 24 -14.67 12.97 21.08
C VAL A 24 -16.15 12.60 21.01
N SER A 25 -17.03 13.54 21.32
CA SER A 25 -18.46 13.37 21.03
C SER A 25 -18.73 13.78 19.58
N LEU A 26 -19.06 12.81 18.73
CA LEU A 26 -19.54 13.06 17.37
C LEU A 26 -21.05 13.32 17.39
N GLN A 27 -21.57 14.12 16.46
CA GLN A 27 -23.01 14.27 16.27
C GLN A 27 -23.57 13.05 15.54
N ALA A 28 -24.87 12.80 15.71
CA ALA A 28 -25.56 11.84 14.85
C ALA A 28 -25.55 12.33 13.40
N GLY A 29 -25.08 11.49 12.48
CA GLY A 29 -24.91 11.82 11.06
C GLY A 29 -23.45 11.78 10.62
N GLU A 30 -23.16 12.41 9.47
CA GLU A 30 -21.80 12.54 8.95
C GLU A 30 -21.01 13.58 9.75
N ASN A 31 -19.74 13.28 10.03
CA ASN A 31 -18.84 14.15 10.77
C ASN A 31 -17.47 14.14 10.08
N ASP A 32 -16.93 15.33 9.83
CA ASP A 32 -15.57 15.46 9.33
C ASP A 32 -14.57 15.42 10.49
N VAL A 33 -13.56 14.56 10.35
CA VAL A 33 -12.47 14.44 11.31
C VAL A 33 -11.19 14.90 10.62
N ARG A 34 -10.66 16.04 11.05
CA ARG A 34 -9.43 16.62 10.51
C ARG A 34 -8.31 16.56 11.54
N LEU A 35 -7.14 16.10 11.09
CA LEU A 35 -5.88 16.24 11.81
C LEU A 35 -5.23 17.57 11.41
N GLU A 36 -4.94 18.43 12.38
CA GLU A 36 -4.37 19.75 12.10
C GLU A 36 -3.23 20.10 13.06
N ALA A 37 -2.09 20.51 12.52
CA ALA A 37 -1.03 21.15 13.29
C ALA A 37 -1.51 22.53 13.77
N THR A 38 -1.75 22.66 15.06
CA THR A 38 -2.15 23.96 15.66
C THR A 38 -1.00 24.72 16.30
N THR A 39 0.22 24.17 16.22
CA THR A 39 1.45 24.77 16.77
C THR A 39 2.52 24.88 15.69
N ALA A 40 3.48 25.79 15.87
CA ALA A 40 4.58 26.00 14.93
C ALA A 40 5.51 24.78 14.79
N ASP A 41 5.51 23.89 15.79
CA ASP A 41 6.34 22.69 15.81
C ASP A 41 5.75 21.54 14.95
N GLY A 42 4.53 21.72 14.41
CA GLY A 42 3.87 20.75 13.54
C GLY A 42 2.95 19.75 14.26
N LEU A 43 2.61 18.66 13.57
CA LEU A 43 1.88 17.52 14.13
C LEU A 43 2.85 16.55 14.82
N ALA A 44 2.33 15.72 15.73
CA ALA A 44 3.03 14.52 16.15
C ALA A 44 3.28 13.60 14.93
N ASN A 45 4.31 12.76 14.99
CA ASN A 45 4.52 11.71 14.00
C ASN A 45 3.42 10.65 14.14
N ILE A 46 2.33 10.82 13.40
CA ILE A 46 1.16 9.94 13.43
C ILE A 46 1.34 8.90 12.32
N ASN A 47 1.44 7.64 12.71
CA ASN A 47 1.58 6.53 11.75
C ASN A 47 0.28 5.74 11.59
N SER A 48 -0.58 5.77 12.59
CA SER A 48 -1.89 5.14 12.56
C SER A 48 -2.82 5.92 13.47
N LEU A 49 -4.05 6.13 13.00
CA LEU A 49 -5.15 6.65 13.77
C LEU A 49 -6.26 5.59 13.76
N THR A 50 -6.69 5.15 14.94
CA THR A 50 -7.86 4.27 15.07
C THR A 50 -8.96 5.05 15.75
N VAL A 51 -10.13 5.13 15.09
CA VAL A 51 -11.35 5.67 15.69
C VAL A 51 -12.21 4.49 16.12
N SER A 52 -12.57 4.44 17.40
CA SER A 52 -13.39 3.36 17.99
C SER A 52 -14.56 3.95 18.78
N GLY A 53 -15.75 3.36 18.68
CA GLY A 53 -16.95 3.85 19.34
C GLY A 53 -18.22 3.09 18.94
N ALA A 54 -19.34 3.38 19.60
CA ALA A 54 -20.63 2.78 19.24
C ALA A 54 -21.24 3.50 18.03
N GLY A 55 -21.59 2.75 16.97
CA GLY A 55 -22.30 3.28 15.80
C GLY A 55 -21.45 4.11 14.85
N ILE A 56 -20.12 3.96 14.90
CA ILE A 56 -19.22 4.59 13.94
C ILE A 56 -19.03 3.69 12.71
N SER A 57 -18.93 4.32 11.54
CA SER A 57 -18.51 3.70 10.29
C SER A 57 -17.65 4.72 9.53
N ALA A 58 -16.69 4.25 8.74
CA ALA A 58 -15.98 5.13 7.81
C ALA A 58 -16.99 5.76 6.82
N GLY A 59 -16.83 7.04 6.53
CA GLY A 59 -17.58 7.69 5.44
C GLY A 59 -17.18 7.11 4.08
N SER A 60 -18.11 7.14 3.12
CA SER A 60 -17.81 6.72 1.75
C SER A 60 -17.15 7.88 0.99
N CYS A 61 -16.02 7.62 0.33
CA CYS A 61 -15.41 8.57 -0.60
C CYS A 61 -16.23 8.56 -1.90
N VAL A 62 -16.58 9.73 -2.44
CA VAL A 62 -17.29 9.81 -3.73
C VAL A 62 -16.31 9.74 -4.90
N THR A 63 -16.76 9.17 -6.01
CA THR A 63 -16.02 9.16 -7.27
C THR A 63 -16.48 10.32 -8.14
N GLY A 64 -15.56 11.16 -8.61
CA GLY A 64 -15.84 12.17 -9.63
C GLY A 64 -15.98 13.61 -9.15
N ASP A 65 -15.06 14.10 -8.32
CA ASP A 65 -14.85 15.54 -8.20
C ASP A 65 -13.97 16.05 -9.37
N THR A 66 -14.33 17.22 -9.92
CA THR A 66 -13.63 17.88 -11.04
C THR A 66 -12.73 19.00 -10.55
N ASP A 67 -12.04 18.82 -9.42
CA ASP A 67 -11.17 19.86 -8.89
C ASP A 67 -9.78 19.89 -9.54
N THR A 68 -9.25 21.11 -9.57
CA THR A 68 -8.04 21.58 -10.24
C THR A 68 -6.93 21.98 -9.25
N ASP A 69 -6.97 21.50 -8.00
CA ASP A 69 -5.90 21.84 -7.06
C ASP A 69 -4.56 21.29 -7.57
N THR A 70 -3.55 22.14 -7.42
CA THR A 70 -2.18 21.98 -7.91
C THR A 70 -1.24 21.54 -6.80
N ASP A 71 -1.77 21.12 -5.65
CA ASP A 71 -0.96 20.55 -4.60
C ASP A 71 -0.51 19.13 -4.98
N THR A 72 0.68 18.78 -4.49
CA THR A 72 1.49 17.66 -4.99
C THR A 72 1.66 16.58 -3.95
N ASP A 73 0.72 16.48 -3.01
CA ASP A 73 0.74 15.49 -1.96
C ASP A 73 -0.30 14.37 -2.18
N SER A 74 -0.01 13.22 -1.59
CA SER A 74 -0.50 11.90 -1.98
C SER A 74 -1.57 11.32 -1.05
N ASP A 75 -2.20 12.14 -0.21
CA ASP A 75 -3.28 11.67 0.67
C ASP A 75 -4.68 11.94 0.10
N ALA A 76 -5.69 11.30 0.71
CA ALA A 76 -7.08 11.50 0.35
C ALA A 76 -7.51 12.89 0.82
N ASP A 77 -7.24 13.89 -0.01
CA ASP A 77 -7.54 15.27 0.29
C ASP A 77 -9.06 15.48 0.42
N THR A 78 -9.46 16.23 1.44
CA THR A 78 -10.84 16.68 1.61
C THR A 78 -11.04 17.90 0.73
N ASP A 79 -11.98 17.84 -0.22
CA ASP A 79 -12.30 19.00 -1.06
C ASP A 79 -12.76 20.21 -0.23
N SER A 80 -12.96 21.36 -0.89
CA SER A 80 -13.49 22.57 -0.24
C SER A 80 -14.86 22.39 0.44
N ASP A 81 -15.54 21.27 0.21
CA ASP A 81 -16.82 20.85 0.78
C ASP A 81 -16.69 19.73 1.84
N GLY A 82 -15.46 19.27 2.15
CA GLY A 82 -15.17 18.23 3.14
C GLY A 82 -15.28 16.78 2.65
N GLN A 83 -15.44 16.53 1.34
CA GLN A 83 -15.59 15.18 0.80
C GLN A 83 -14.26 14.52 0.52
N CYS A 84 -14.12 13.24 0.91
CA CYS A 84 -13.00 12.40 0.52
C CYS A 84 -13.08 12.07 -0.97
N VAL A 85 -12.05 12.45 -1.73
CA VAL A 85 -11.97 12.19 -3.18
C VAL A 85 -10.82 11.22 -3.48
N ILE A 86 -11.06 10.25 -4.36
CA ILE A 86 -10.00 9.38 -4.88
C ILE A 86 -9.18 10.17 -5.91
N ARG A 87 -7.90 10.40 -5.63
CA ARG A 87 -6.93 11.00 -6.58
C ARG A 87 -5.99 9.94 -7.16
N ILE A 88 -5.77 9.99 -8.48
CA ILE A 88 -4.85 9.09 -9.22
C ILE A 88 -3.91 9.87 -10.15
N THR A 89 -3.78 11.18 -9.92
CA THR A 89 -2.92 12.10 -10.70
C THR A 89 -1.50 12.20 -10.14
N ASP A 90 -1.25 11.58 -8.99
CA ASP A 90 0.03 11.60 -8.31
C ASP A 90 1.15 11.03 -9.19
N VAL A 91 2.31 11.67 -9.12
CA VAL A 91 3.52 11.14 -9.78
C VAL A 91 4.15 10.12 -8.85
N ALA A 92 4.26 8.87 -9.31
CA ALA A 92 4.93 7.81 -8.57
C ALA A 92 6.33 8.28 -8.12
N PRO A 93 6.67 8.21 -6.83
CA PRO A 93 7.96 8.69 -6.33
C PRO A 93 9.07 7.66 -6.53
N GLY A 94 10.30 8.03 -6.16
CA GLY A 94 11.44 7.11 -6.12
C GLY A 94 11.78 6.50 -7.48
N TRP A 95 12.24 5.25 -7.48
CA TRP A 95 12.67 4.57 -8.71
C TRP A 95 11.53 4.30 -9.69
N ALA A 96 10.28 4.16 -9.24
CA ALA A 96 9.11 4.06 -10.11
C ALA A 96 8.91 5.31 -11.00
N SER A 97 9.38 6.49 -10.58
CA SER A 97 9.36 7.72 -11.39
C SER A 97 10.33 7.71 -12.59
N MET A 98 11.30 6.79 -12.59
CA MET A 98 12.36 6.78 -13.59
C MET A 98 11.92 6.02 -14.85
N ASN A 99 12.72 6.08 -15.92
CA ASN A 99 12.44 5.33 -17.15
C ASN A 99 11.06 5.64 -17.79
N GLY A 100 10.60 6.89 -17.68
CA GLY A 100 9.29 7.31 -18.20
C GLY A 100 8.18 7.30 -17.15
N GLY A 101 8.47 6.86 -15.92
CA GLY A 101 7.53 6.91 -14.79
C GLY A 101 6.53 5.76 -14.77
N THR A 102 5.68 5.78 -13.75
CA THR A 102 4.55 4.86 -13.59
C THR A 102 3.27 5.68 -13.57
N THR A 103 2.39 5.44 -14.55
CA THR A 103 1.10 6.13 -14.73
C THR A 103 -0.10 5.19 -14.64
N GLY A 104 0.13 3.88 -14.51
CA GLY A 104 -0.92 2.86 -14.46
C GLY A 104 -1.87 2.93 -15.64
N GLY A 105 -3.18 2.82 -15.37
CA GLY A 105 -4.28 2.88 -16.35
C GLY A 105 -4.64 4.28 -16.84
N GLY A 106 -3.85 5.30 -16.49
CA GLY A 106 -4.16 6.70 -16.77
C GLY A 106 -4.90 7.36 -15.61
N THR A 107 -5.51 8.52 -15.87
CA THR A 107 -6.04 9.42 -14.83
C THR A 107 -7.52 9.77 -15.00
N ASP A 108 -8.21 9.29 -16.05
CA ASP A 108 -9.61 9.61 -16.30
C ASP A 108 -10.54 8.68 -15.51
N LEU A 109 -10.96 9.14 -14.32
CA LEU A 109 -11.87 8.38 -13.45
C LEU A 109 -13.24 8.11 -14.06
N ASN A 110 -13.67 8.85 -15.09
CA ASN A 110 -14.92 8.54 -15.80
C ASN A 110 -14.84 7.23 -16.60
N SER A 111 -13.62 6.78 -16.91
CA SER A 111 -13.36 5.51 -17.57
C SER A 111 -13.13 4.35 -16.60
N ALA A 112 -13.14 4.62 -15.29
CA ALA A 112 -12.81 3.63 -14.29
C ALA A 112 -13.88 2.54 -14.16
N ILE A 113 -13.43 1.33 -13.85
CA ILE A 113 -14.28 0.16 -13.63
C ILE A 113 -14.37 -0.08 -12.13
N THR A 114 -15.57 0.08 -11.55
CA THR A 114 -15.83 -0.29 -10.16
C THR A 114 -16.13 -1.78 -10.05
N VAL A 115 -15.50 -2.46 -9.10
CA VAL A 115 -15.64 -3.90 -8.87
C VAL A 115 -16.01 -4.19 -7.42
N THR A 116 -16.77 -5.26 -7.21
CA THR A 116 -17.25 -5.69 -5.88
C THR A 116 -16.97 -7.16 -5.58
N THR A 117 -16.42 -7.89 -6.55
CA THR A 117 -16.10 -9.31 -6.43
C THR A 117 -14.70 -9.61 -6.98
N MET A 118 -14.10 -10.71 -6.53
CA MET A 118 -12.76 -11.12 -7.01
C MET A 118 -12.74 -11.42 -8.52
N SER A 119 -13.82 -12.02 -9.06
CA SER A 119 -13.91 -12.31 -10.50
C SER A 119 -13.96 -11.03 -11.34
N GLU A 120 -14.68 -10.01 -10.89
CA GLU A 120 -14.72 -8.69 -11.56
C GLU A 120 -13.36 -8.01 -11.47
N LEU A 121 -12.73 -8.03 -10.29
CA LEU A 121 -11.40 -7.46 -10.07
C LEU A 121 -10.35 -8.09 -10.98
N GLN A 122 -10.28 -9.43 -11.05
CA GLN A 122 -9.35 -10.13 -11.94
C GLN A 122 -9.59 -9.80 -13.42
N SER A 123 -10.86 -9.71 -13.82
CA SER A 123 -11.22 -9.36 -15.20
C SER A 123 -10.81 -7.92 -15.55
N ALA A 124 -11.11 -6.96 -14.67
CA ALA A 124 -10.79 -5.56 -14.86
C ALA A 124 -9.27 -5.29 -14.81
N ALA A 125 -8.53 -6.05 -14.00
CA ALA A 125 -7.07 -5.94 -13.88
C ALA A 125 -6.29 -6.44 -15.11
N SER A 126 -6.95 -7.10 -16.06
CA SER A 126 -6.32 -7.68 -17.26
C SER A 126 -6.46 -6.79 -18.52
N GLY A 127 -6.90 -5.54 -18.37
CA GLY A 127 -7.30 -4.70 -19.52
C GLY A 127 -6.58 -3.37 -19.65
N GLY A 128 -5.56 -3.10 -18.82
CA GLY A 128 -4.92 -1.79 -18.77
C GLY A 128 -5.89 -0.69 -18.31
N ASN A 129 -6.62 -0.96 -17.23
CA ASN A 129 -7.73 -0.13 -16.76
C ASN A 129 -7.36 0.63 -15.48
N ILE A 130 -8.19 1.63 -15.17
CA ILE A 130 -8.35 2.13 -13.79
C ILE A 130 -9.45 1.27 -13.13
N VAL A 131 -9.12 0.61 -12.04
CA VAL A 131 -10.01 -0.30 -11.30
C VAL A 131 -10.23 0.25 -9.90
N LEU A 132 -11.49 0.57 -9.59
CA LEU A 132 -11.91 1.02 -8.27
C LEU A 132 -12.49 -0.17 -7.52
N VAL A 133 -11.95 -0.47 -6.34
CA VAL A 133 -12.33 -1.66 -5.58
C VAL A 133 -13.11 -1.24 -4.35
N GLU A 134 -14.37 -1.68 -4.25
CA GLU A 134 -15.18 -1.40 -3.07
C GLU A 134 -14.71 -2.22 -1.85
N PRO A 135 -14.85 -1.69 -0.61
CA PRO A 135 -14.49 -2.42 0.60
C PRO A 135 -15.12 -3.82 0.66
N GLY A 136 -14.32 -4.81 1.04
CA GLY A 136 -14.73 -6.21 1.06
C GLY A 136 -13.54 -7.16 1.09
N THR A 137 -13.85 -8.44 1.27
CA THR A 137 -12.87 -9.52 1.22
C THR A 137 -12.93 -10.22 -0.13
N TYR A 138 -11.78 -10.33 -0.79
CA TYR A 138 -11.58 -10.85 -2.13
C TYR A 138 -10.69 -12.09 -2.04
N ASP A 139 -11.30 -13.27 -2.02
CA ASP A 139 -10.59 -14.55 -1.94
C ASP A 139 -10.04 -14.96 -3.32
N GLY A 140 -8.72 -15.01 -3.44
CA GLY A 140 -7.99 -15.42 -4.63
C GLY A 140 -6.75 -14.58 -4.92
N SER A 141 -6.03 -14.97 -5.97
CA SER A 141 -4.82 -14.26 -6.41
C SER A 141 -5.11 -13.19 -7.46
N LEU A 142 -4.46 -12.05 -7.35
CA LEU A 142 -4.56 -10.95 -8.30
C LEU A 142 -3.29 -10.86 -9.15
N LYS A 143 -3.45 -10.78 -10.48
CA LYS A 143 -2.34 -10.70 -11.44
C LYS A 143 -2.60 -9.58 -12.42
N PRO A 144 -2.33 -8.32 -12.03
CA PRO A 144 -2.58 -7.18 -12.90
C PRO A 144 -1.70 -7.24 -14.15
N GLU A 145 -2.27 -6.96 -15.31
CA GLU A 145 -1.53 -6.76 -16.55
C GLU A 145 -1.01 -5.32 -16.66
N SER A 146 -0.15 -5.10 -17.64
CA SER A 146 0.49 -3.80 -17.88
C SER A 146 -0.51 -2.64 -18.03
N ASN A 147 -0.09 -1.44 -17.62
CA ASN A 147 -0.89 -0.21 -17.67
C ASN A 147 -2.15 -0.25 -16.82
N THR A 148 -2.07 -0.79 -15.61
CA THR A 148 -3.24 -0.95 -14.74
C THR A 148 -3.06 -0.14 -13.45
N THR A 149 -4.11 0.57 -13.04
CA THR A 149 -4.24 1.19 -11.71
C THR A 149 -5.33 0.45 -10.95
N ILE A 150 -5.03 -0.10 -9.77
CA ILE A 150 -6.04 -0.67 -8.87
C ILE A 150 -5.98 0.10 -7.56
N ILE A 151 -7.11 0.63 -7.13
CA ILE A 151 -7.23 1.44 -5.90
C ILE A 151 -8.47 1.06 -5.11
N GLY A 152 -8.32 0.84 -3.81
CA GLY A 152 -9.47 0.71 -2.90
C GLY A 152 -10.19 2.05 -2.74
N THR A 153 -11.52 2.05 -2.85
CA THR A 153 -12.33 3.29 -2.75
C THR A 153 -12.42 3.84 -1.33
N ALA A 154 -12.22 2.98 -0.34
CA ALA A 154 -12.17 3.31 1.08
C ALA A 154 -11.38 2.22 1.84
N PRO A 155 -11.00 2.46 3.11
CA PRO A 155 -10.40 1.41 3.94
C PRO A 155 -11.30 0.17 4.04
N GLY A 156 -10.69 -1.02 3.97
CA GLY A 156 -11.41 -2.29 4.14
C GLY A 156 -11.43 -3.21 2.92
N VAL A 157 -10.67 -2.89 1.86
CA VAL A 157 -10.38 -3.86 0.80
C VAL A 157 -9.29 -4.82 1.27
N LEU A 158 -9.62 -6.11 1.35
CA LEU A 158 -8.71 -7.18 1.70
C LEU A 158 -8.67 -8.23 0.59
N ILE A 159 -7.49 -8.48 0.03
CA ILE A 159 -7.23 -9.64 -0.83
C ILE A 159 -6.70 -10.78 0.05
N GLU A 160 -7.44 -11.88 0.16
CA GLU A 160 -6.96 -13.12 0.76
C GLU A 160 -6.35 -13.99 -0.34
N GLY A 161 -5.01 -14.07 -0.35
CA GLY A 161 -4.24 -14.64 -1.44
C GLY A 161 -2.94 -13.86 -1.66
N TYR A 162 -2.61 -13.57 -2.92
CA TYR A 162 -1.39 -12.85 -3.28
C TYR A 162 -1.58 -11.95 -4.50
N ILE A 163 -0.70 -10.96 -4.64
CA ILE A 163 -0.57 -10.13 -5.85
C ILE A 163 0.71 -10.51 -6.59
N SER A 164 0.63 -10.73 -7.91
CA SER A 164 1.80 -11.05 -8.74
C SER A 164 1.88 -10.16 -9.97
N VAL A 165 2.92 -9.32 -10.05
CA VAL A 165 3.27 -8.50 -11.22
C VAL A 165 4.48 -9.12 -11.89
N SER A 166 4.25 -9.95 -12.91
CA SER A 166 5.29 -10.80 -13.49
C SER A 166 5.41 -10.61 -14.99
N GLY A 167 6.46 -9.89 -15.41
CA GLY A 167 6.68 -9.55 -16.82
C GLY A 167 5.81 -8.39 -17.32
N GLU A 168 5.12 -7.72 -16.42
CA GLU A 168 4.20 -6.62 -16.69
C GLU A 168 4.82 -5.26 -16.33
N ASP A 169 4.43 -4.23 -17.06
CA ASP A 169 4.97 -2.89 -16.94
C ASP A 169 3.91 -1.87 -16.54
N ASN A 170 4.31 -0.80 -15.86
CA ASN A 170 3.43 0.35 -15.59
C ASN A 170 2.18 -0.04 -14.77
N VAL A 171 2.38 -0.47 -13.52
CA VAL A 171 1.31 -0.95 -12.63
C VAL A 171 1.29 -0.13 -11.34
N ILE A 172 0.10 0.32 -10.93
CA ILE A 172 -0.15 1.02 -9.67
C ILE A 172 -1.14 0.22 -8.82
N ILE A 173 -0.80 -0.06 -7.56
CA ILE A 173 -1.68 -0.70 -6.57
C ILE A 173 -1.75 0.19 -5.33
N ARG A 174 -2.96 0.60 -4.92
CA ARG A 174 -3.16 1.54 -3.81
C ARG A 174 -4.28 1.19 -2.85
N ASN A 175 -4.13 1.56 -1.58
CA ASN A 175 -5.20 1.53 -0.57
C ASN A 175 -5.88 0.15 -0.42
N ILE A 176 -5.08 -0.92 -0.37
CA ILE A 176 -5.55 -2.31 -0.28
C ILE A 176 -4.71 -3.06 0.74
N ALA A 177 -5.32 -4.02 1.44
CA ALA A 177 -4.61 -5.01 2.23
C ALA A 177 -4.47 -6.33 1.45
N VAL A 178 -3.33 -7.01 1.61
CA VAL A 178 -3.08 -8.35 1.06
C VAL A 178 -2.68 -9.26 2.21
N LYS A 179 -3.36 -10.39 2.33
CA LYS A 179 -3.10 -11.41 3.35
C LYS A 179 -2.84 -12.75 2.69
N GLY A 180 -1.63 -13.26 2.86
CA GLY A 180 -1.25 -14.58 2.39
C GLY A 180 -2.03 -15.70 3.09
N ASP A 181 -2.10 -16.85 2.41
CA ASP A 181 -2.67 -18.05 3.00
C ASP A 181 -1.87 -18.52 4.22
N PRO A 182 -2.51 -19.12 5.22
CA PRO A 182 -1.77 -19.71 6.33
C PRO A 182 -0.84 -20.84 5.85
N CYS A 183 0.28 -21.02 6.53
CA CYS A 183 1.18 -22.16 6.36
C CYS A 183 1.66 -22.63 7.75
N SER A 184 1.96 -23.92 7.87
CA SER A 184 2.20 -24.56 9.18
C SER A 184 3.63 -25.07 9.38
N THR A 185 4.33 -25.41 8.30
CA THR A 185 5.71 -25.91 8.36
C THR A 185 6.68 -24.99 7.65
N TYR A 186 7.96 -25.01 8.03
CA TYR A 186 8.98 -24.23 7.35
C TYR A 186 9.02 -24.51 5.84
N ASP A 187 8.94 -25.79 5.44
CA ASP A 187 8.99 -26.19 4.03
C ASP A 187 7.75 -25.73 3.25
N GLU A 188 6.56 -25.86 3.84
CA GLU A 188 5.31 -25.36 3.25
C GLU A 188 5.34 -23.84 3.09
N CYS A 189 5.79 -23.12 4.12
CA CYS A 189 5.87 -21.66 4.07
C CYS A 189 6.86 -21.19 3.00
N LYS A 190 8.11 -21.69 3.02
CA LYS A 190 9.15 -21.22 2.09
C LYS A 190 8.87 -21.60 0.61
N ASP A 191 8.03 -22.60 0.37
CA ASP A 191 7.64 -23.03 -0.99
C ASP A 191 6.29 -22.43 -1.42
N GLY A 192 5.63 -21.69 -0.52
CA GLY A 192 4.36 -21.00 -0.76
C GLY A 192 4.52 -19.70 -1.56
N SER A 193 3.42 -18.97 -1.71
CA SER A 193 3.43 -17.70 -2.44
C SER A 193 3.88 -16.54 -1.54
N ASP A 194 4.60 -15.59 -2.13
CA ASP A 194 4.79 -14.28 -1.50
C ASP A 194 3.44 -13.54 -1.41
N GLY A 195 3.27 -12.67 -0.42
CA GLY A 195 2.09 -11.79 -0.38
C GLY A 195 2.02 -10.89 -1.62
N VAL A 196 3.16 -10.31 -1.99
CA VAL A 196 3.36 -9.55 -3.22
C VAL A 196 4.64 -10.04 -3.90
N TYR A 197 4.53 -10.42 -5.16
CA TYR A 197 5.67 -10.80 -6.00
C TYR A 197 5.78 -9.88 -7.22
N ILE A 198 6.96 -9.29 -7.42
CA ILE A 198 7.30 -8.50 -8.60
C ILE A 198 8.52 -9.11 -9.27
N GLY A 199 8.37 -9.54 -10.52
CA GLY A 199 9.44 -10.30 -11.15
C GLY A 199 9.36 -10.47 -12.64
N HIS A 200 10.23 -11.36 -13.14
CA HIS A 200 10.33 -11.75 -14.54
C HIS A 200 10.59 -10.62 -15.55
N GLY A 201 11.07 -9.46 -15.09
CA GLY A 201 11.33 -8.30 -15.94
C GLY A 201 10.29 -7.19 -15.81
N ALA A 202 9.31 -7.35 -14.92
CA ALA A 202 8.34 -6.30 -14.61
C ALA A 202 9.02 -4.99 -14.23
N LYS A 203 8.53 -3.85 -14.73
CA LYS A 203 9.13 -2.55 -14.43
C LYS A 203 8.13 -1.42 -14.34
N ASN A 204 8.53 -0.34 -13.66
CA ASN A 204 7.68 0.81 -13.40
C ASN A 204 6.44 0.36 -12.62
N VAL A 205 6.67 -0.08 -11.38
CA VAL A 205 5.63 -0.63 -10.50
C VAL A 205 5.59 0.17 -9.22
N TRP A 206 4.40 0.63 -8.84
CA TRP A 206 4.19 1.45 -7.65
C TRP A 206 3.12 0.84 -6.74
N PHE A 207 3.53 0.50 -5.52
CA PHE A 207 2.63 0.15 -4.44
C PHE A 207 2.60 1.32 -3.46
N ASP A 208 1.41 1.81 -3.13
CA ASP A 208 1.23 2.94 -2.21
C ASP A 208 0.09 2.71 -1.23
N HIS A 209 0.32 2.93 0.08
CA HIS A 209 -0.69 2.65 1.12
C HIS A 209 -1.23 1.20 1.06
N VAL A 210 -0.31 0.24 0.94
CA VAL A 210 -0.66 -1.19 0.91
C VAL A 210 -0.21 -1.87 2.20
N ASP A 211 -1.13 -2.57 2.86
CA ASP A 211 -0.82 -3.40 4.02
C ASP A 211 -0.62 -4.86 3.59
N VAL A 212 0.60 -5.38 3.69
CA VAL A 212 0.94 -6.74 3.29
C VAL A 212 1.26 -7.58 4.52
N MET A 213 0.49 -8.64 4.70
CA MET A 213 0.63 -9.53 5.84
C MET A 213 0.62 -11.01 5.46
N ASP A 214 1.26 -11.80 6.31
CA ASP A 214 1.14 -13.26 6.29
C ASP A 214 1.50 -13.96 4.97
N GLY A 215 2.30 -13.33 4.09
CA GLY A 215 2.81 -14.01 2.89
C GLY A 215 3.50 -15.32 3.26
N GLN A 216 3.20 -16.42 2.57
CA GLN A 216 3.66 -17.76 2.97
C GLN A 216 5.19 -17.84 2.95
N ASP A 217 5.84 -17.39 1.88
CA ASP A 217 7.29 -17.18 1.81
C ASP A 217 7.64 -15.76 2.32
N GLY A 218 7.76 -14.79 1.43
CA GLY A 218 7.94 -13.37 1.75
C GLY A 218 6.63 -12.58 1.77
N ASN A 219 6.68 -11.37 2.32
CA ASN A 219 5.60 -10.40 2.15
C ASN A 219 5.73 -9.65 0.82
N PHE A 220 6.92 -9.18 0.44
CA PHE A 220 7.08 -8.34 -0.74
C PHE A 220 8.43 -8.58 -1.42
N ASP A 221 8.43 -9.48 -2.40
CA ASP A 221 9.62 -9.96 -3.08
C ASP A 221 9.78 -9.32 -4.47
N VAL A 222 10.97 -8.80 -4.74
CA VAL A 222 11.33 -8.17 -6.02
C VAL A 222 12.53 -8.89 -6.61
N THR A 223 12.31 -9.70 -7.65
CA THR A 223 13.34 -10.61 -8.16
C THR A 223 13.33 -10.70 -9.69
N ARG A 224 14.17 -11.57 -10.26
CA ARG A 224 14.14 -12.01 -11.67
C ARG A 224 14.09 -10.86 -12.68
N ARG A 225 14.96 -9.87 -12.50
CA ARG A 225 15.17 -8.70 -13.38
C ARG A 225 14.06 -7.65 -13.32
N ALA A 226 13.19 -7.67 -12.32
CA ALA A 226 12.32 -6.53 -12.08
C ALA A 226 13.11 -5.23 -11.90
N ASP A 227 12.52 -4.08 -12.20
CA ASP A 227 13.22 -2.80 -12.13
C ASP A 227 12.27 -1.62 -11.92
N PHE A 228 12.78 -0.49 -11.42
CA PHE A 228 11.97 0.72 -11.22
C PHE A 228 10.71 0.47 -10.36
N VAL A 229 10.93 -0.02 -9.15
CA VAL A 229 9.86 -0.33 -8.19
C VAL A 229 9.87 0.68 -7.05
N THR A 230 8.71 1.16 -6.65
CA THR A 230 8.55 1.94 -5.42
C THR A 230 7.46 1.33 -4.55
N ALA A 231 7.74 1.17 -3.26
CA ALA A 231 6.75 0.95 -2.21
C ALA A 231 6.75 2.18 -1.30
N SER A 232 5.64 2.91 -1.26
CA SER A 232 5.46 4.09 -0.40
C SER A 232 4.33 3.87 0.60
N TRP A 233 4.51 4.28 1.85
CA TRP A 233 3.46 4.14 2.88
C TRP A 233 2.91 2.70 3.02
N CYS A 234 3.72 1.69 2.67
CA CYS A 234 3.35 0.30 2.81
C CYS A 234 3.70 -0.22 4.20
N LYS A 235 2.88 -1.14 4.71
CA LYS A 235 3.19 -1.89 5.93
C LYS A 235 3.45 -3.35 5.58
N PHE A 236 4.47 -3.94 6.20
CA PHE A 236 4.81 -5.35 6.07
C PHE A 236 4.82 -5.97 7.46
N HIS A 237 3.97 -6.96 7.73
CA HIS A 237 3.92 -7.60 9.05
C HIS A 237 3.48 -9.07 8.98
N TYR A 238 3.52 -9.76 10.11
CA TYR A 238 2.92 -11.08 10.27
C TYR A 238 1.98 -11.06 11.48
N THR A 239 0.83 -11.69 11.35
CA THR A 239 -0.18 -11.72 12.41
C THR A 239 0.00 -12.92 13.35
N TYR A 240 0.74 -13.95 12.92
CA TYR A 240 1.01 -15.16 13.69
C TYR A 240 2.49 -15.58 13.67
N ASP A 241 2.87 -16.44 14.62
CA ASP A 241 4.21 -17.03 14.64
C ASP A 241 4.32 -18.16 13.61
N LYS A 242 5.28 -18.02 12.70
CA LYS A 242 5.80 -19.09 11.83
C LYS A 242 7.32 -18.99 11.74
N GLU A 243 8.00 -20.10 11.44
CA GLU A 243 9.46 -20.10 11.34
C GLU A 243 9.95 -19.18 10.21
N HIS A 244 9.24 -19.20 9.09
CA HIS A 244 9.60 -18.47 7.89
C HIS A 244 8.90 -17.11 7.81
N ARG A 245 9.45 -16.07 8.45
CA ARG A 245 8.93 -14.69 8.48
C ARG A 245 9.90 -13.69 7.86
N TYR A 246 10.31 -13.98 6.64
CA TYR A 246 11.38 -13.29 5.94
C TYR A 246 10.79 -12.34 4.89
N SER A 247 10.65 -11.06 5.24
CA SER A 247 9.65 -10.18 4.63
C SER A 247 9.91 -9.77 3.18
N ASN A 248 11.06 -9.15 2.86
CA ASN A 248 11.28 -8.55 1.54
C ASN A 248 12.64 -8.99 0.96
N LEU A 249 12.62 -9.98 0.07
CA LEU A 249 13.80 -10.42 -0.66
C LEU A 249 13.97 -9.61 -1.95
N ILE A 250 15.21 -9.22 -2.22
CA ILE A 250 15.59 -8.59 -3.48
C ILE A 250 16.66 -9.45 -4.15
N ALA A 251 16.31 -9.99 -5.32
CA ALA A 251 16.95 -11.11 -6.00
C ALA A 251 16.91 -12.43 -5.21
N GLY A 252 16.41 -13.49 -5.85
CA GLY A 252 16.23 -14.82 -5.27
C GLY A 252 17.53 -15.50 -4.83
N GLY A 253 18.66 -15.12 -5.42
CA GLY A 253 19.96 -15.71 -5.08
C GLY A 253 21.15 -15.01 -5.72
N ASP A 254 22.35 -15.36 -5.25
CA ASP A 254 23.62 -14.83 -5.76
C ASP A 254 23.94 -15.30 -7.20
N ASN A 255 23.25 -16.35 -7.66
CA ASN A 255 23.32 -16.85 -9.04
C ASN A 255 22.33 -16.17 -10.00
N GLU A 256 21.49 -15.24 -9.52
CA GLU A 256 20.58 -14.43 -10.34
C GLU A 256 21.33 -13.30 -11.08
N THR A 257 22.43 -13.65 -11.74
CA THR A 257 23.36 -12.69 -12.36
C THR A 257 22.74 -11.85 -13.47
N GLN A 258 21.64 -12.31 -14.07
CA GLN A 258 20.85 -11.56 -15.05
C GLN A 258 20.24 -10.27 -14.49
N SER A 259 20.16 -10.13 -13.16
CA SER A 259 19.60 -8.94 -12.48
C SER A 259 20.65 -7.86 -12.18
N ARG A 260 21.90 -8.05 -12.61
CA ARG A 260 22.95 -7.01 -12.49
C ARG A 260 22.54 -5.75 -13.27
N GLY A 261 22.57 -4.61 -12.59
CA GLY A 261 22.15 -3.32 -13.15
C GLY A 261 20.63 -3.11 -13.22
N LYS A 262 19.85 -4.03 -12.65
CA LYS A 262 18.39 -3.97 -12.46
C LYS A 262 18.06 -3.86 -10.97
N LEU A 263 16.81 -4.14 -10.59
CA LEU A 263 16.33 -4.12 -9.20
C LEU A 263 16.58 -2.76 -8.52
N ASN A 264 16.33 -1.68 -9.25
CA ASN A 264 16.30 -0.33 -8.67
C ASN A 264 14.98 -0.15 -7.92
N ILE A 265 15.04 -0.11 -6.59
CA ILE A 265 13.86 -0.19 -5.72
C ILE A 265 13.91 0.92 -4.66
N THR A 266 12.80 1.63 -4.48
CA THR A 266 12.62 2.58 -3.38
C THR A 266 11.61 2.02 -2.38
N TYR A 267 11.98 2.03 -1.10
CA TYR A 267 11.03 1.96 0.01
C TYR A 267 11.01 3.34 0.65
N MET A 268 9.83 3.94 0.78
CA MET A 268 9.68 5.25 1.43
C MET A 268 8.50 5.25 2.38
N ASN A 269 8.66 5.85 3.56
CA ASN A 269 7.57 5.96 4.55
C ASN A 269 6.92 4.61 4.90
N SER A 270 7.65 3.52 4.66
CA SER A 270 7.14 2.15 4.79
C SER A 270 7.58 1.55 6.11
N TRP A 271 6.79 0.61 6.64
CA TRP A 271 6.97 0.07 7.97
C TRP A 271 7.08 -1.45 7.96
N TRP A 272 8.17 -1.99 8.50
CA TRP A 272 8.28 -3.39 8.86
C TRP A 272 7.83 -3.59 10.31
N GLY A 273 6.58 -3.99 10.45
CA GLY A 273 5.90 -4.11 11.73
C GLY A 273 6.07 -5.46 12.41
N ASP A 274 5.01 -5.83 13.14
CA ASP A 274 5.00 -6.96 14.05
C ASP A 274 5.50 -8.26 13.40
N ARG A 275 6.26 -9.02 14.18
CA ARG A 275 6.68 -10.40 13.90
C ARG A 275 7.55 -10.59 12.64
N VAL A 276 7.95 -9.53 11.94
CA VAL A 276 8.96 -9.64 10.88
C VAL A 276 10.28 -10.10 11.49
N ALA A 277 10.78 -11.27 11.05
CA ALA A 277 11.99 -11.85 11.62
C ALA A 277 13.27 -11.40 10.92
N SER A 278 13.22 -11.20 9.59
CA SER A 278 14.34 -10.68 8.81
C SER A 278 13.91 -10.18 7.43
N ARG A 279 14.88 -9.75 6.62
CA ARG A 279 14.73 -9.19 5.26
C ARG A 279 13.89 -7.91 5.24
N GLN A 280 14.43 -6.85 5.82
CA GLN A 280 13.80 -5.53 5.94
C GLN A 280 14.58 -4.39 5.24
N PRO A 281 14.90 -4.48 3.93
CA PRO A 281 14.89 -5.64 3.04
C PRO A 281 16.20 -6.45 3.12
N ARG A 282 16.28 -7.57 2.39
CA ARG A 282 17.56 -8.25 2.10
C ARG A 282 17.78 -8.27 0.59
N GLY A 283 18.82 -7.59 0.11
CA GLY A 283 19.02 -7.45 -1.33
C GLY A 283 20.39 -7.81 -1.88
N ARG A 284 20.38 -8.09 -3.19
CA ARG A 284 21.54 -8.29 -4.05
C ARG A 284 21.37 -7.51 -5.35
N PHE A 285 22.49 -7.15 -5.98
CA PHE A 285 22.61 -6.48 -7.29
C PHE A 285 21.98 -5.09 -7.43
N GLY A 286 20.82 -4.87 -6.83
CA GLY A 286 20.00 -3.67 -6.98
C GLY A 286 20.56 -2.41 -6.32
N LYS A 287 20.03 -1.27 -6.75
CA LYS A 287 20.22 0.02 -6.07
C LYS A 287 19.00 0.28 -5.20
N ILE A 288 19.18 0.16 -3.89
CA ILE A 288 18.08 0.23 -2.94
C ILE A 288 18.11 1.61 -2.27
N HIS A 289 17.01 2.34 -2.38
CA HIS A 289 16.79 3.59 -1.68
C HIS A 289 15.78 3.34 -0.56
N MET A 290 16.16 3.66 0.68
CA MET A 290 15.28 3.60 1.84
C MET A 290 15.18 4.98 2.45
N LEU A 291 13.97 5.52 2.54
CA LEU A 291 13.72 6.88 3.02
C LEU A 291 12.61 6.87 4.07
N ASN A 292 12.89 7.34 5.28
CA ASN A 292 11.91 7.44 6.37
C ASN A 292 11.11 6.14 6.60
N CYS A 293 11.79 5.00 6.54
CA CYS A 293 11.21 3.70 6.86
C CYS A 293 11.35 3.39 8.35
N TYR A 294 10.46 2.54 8.86
CA TYR A 294 10.37 2.16 10.27
C TYR A 294 10.39 0.64 10.48
#